data_AF-A0A938M977-F1
#
_entry.id   AF-A0A938M977-F1
#
_cell.length_a   1.000
_cell.length_b   1.000
_cell.length_c   1.000
_cell.angle_alpha   90.00
_cell.angle_beta   90.00
_cell.angle_gamma   90.00
#
_symmetry.space_group_name_H-M   'P 1'
#
loop_
_entity.id
_entity.type
_entity.pdbx_description
1 polymer ?
#
loop_
_entity_poly.entity_id
_entity_poly.type
_entity_poly.pdbx_seq_one_letter_code
_entity_poly.pdbx_strand_id
1 'polypeptide(L)'
;LALVQDTSDPKLEAVAQEFRALGIPPAGEARPYGGKPHEFSGHLTLNSAATALHRRDDWLVSIVGMHKFRRGKEINAAYLGSLYARYSRNGSVCVVASGAPPSPWVSGYRLQGWDGRFFPGGTSLLTPPEGTIGPGFLSSTSVFGGGTSLDGDGIWGLEFAPDDHSMTFHKSAFCFGNRVTVITSDIRHGADAKPEEKPLPFLTTLYQNAFGVGGPEKPVDVPPAEEPCWVDGREVKEFPTETVLEAQGAHWLLDNKRTGYYIHPGSAPVRAVRRAQTWTYCHTPLYVKDPANAAAWNTWRRTPAASDPANYHPTTGNFALAWFEHGVGPDASGCAYTLVPKATPEAMRRLADALARPQTAPYLILQRDARGHILRDQESQTTGYVLFQAGAVQAEGRLRAVNRPCSVLLRESDGKLRLSVASTDLESWPNGKPFVTQGDLVLTLDGPWAIARAEPDAPPGCIPTPKDGATILRIPYRDFMPVRLALAQR
;
A
#
# COMPACT_ATOMS: atom_id res chain seq x y z
N LEU A 1 -20.24 12.61 0.95
CA LEU A 1 -19.81 13.86 1.62
C LEU A 1 -19.51 15.04 0.66
N ALA A 2 -19.86 14.95 -0.64
CA ALA A 2 -19.83 16.10 -1.57
C ALA A 2 -21.15 16.29 -2.35
N LEU A 3 -22.19 15.51 -2.03
CA LEU A 3 -23.46 15.49 -2.79
C LEU A 3 -24.48 16.55 -2.34
N VAL A 4 -24.15 17.41 -1.38
CA VAL A 4 -25.11 18.37 -0.77
C VAL A 4 -24.58 19.81 -0.76
N GLN A 5 -23.62 20.15 -1.63
CA GLN A 5 -23.20 21.54 -1.82
C GLN A 5 -23.74 22.18 -3.11
N ASP A 6 -24.39 21.40 -3.98
CA ASP A 6 -25.03 21.92 -5.19
C ASP A 6 -26.52 22.15 -4.93
N THR A 7 -26.87 23.35 -4.45
CA THR A 7 -28.26 23.77 -4.23
C THR A 7 -28.95 24.25 -5.51
N SER A 8 -28.35 24.03 -6.69
CA SER A 8 -28.97 24.40 -7.97
C SER A 8 -29.91 23.34 -8.53
N ASP A 9 -29.88 22.11 -8.00
CA ASP A 9 -30.81 21.04 -8.38
C ASP A 9 -32.11 21.11 -7.53
N PRO A 10 -33.28 21.37 -8.13
CA PRO A 10 -34.55 21.45 -7.43
C PRO A 10 -34.92 20.18 -6.64
N LYS A 11 -34.43 19.01 -7.07
CA LYS A 11 -34.68 17.73 -6.37
C LYS A 11 -33.83 17.61 -5.12
N LEU A 12 -32.59 18.09 -5.15
CA LEU A 12 -31.73 18.12 -3.97
C LEU A 12 -32.22 19.15 -2.95
N GLU A 13 -32.78 20.29 -3.42
CA GLU A 13 -33.38 21.30 -2.56
C GLU A 13 -34.64 20.79 -1.85
N ALA A 14 -35.51 20.03 -2.54
CA ALA A 14 -36.67 19.39 -1.94
C ALA A 14 -36.28 18.40 -0.83
N VAL A 15 -35.27 17.56 -1.08
CA VAL A 15 -34.72 16.64 -0.08
C VAL A 15 -34.10 17.43 1.09
N ALA A 16 -33.34 18.50 0.82
CA ALA A 16 -32.79 19.36 1.87
C ALA A 16 -33.88 20.06 2.70
N GLN A 17 -35.04 20.38 2.11
CA GLN A 17 -36.20 20.91 2.84
C GLN A 17 -36.84 19.85 3.76
N GLU A 18 -36.95 18.59 3.32
CA GLU A 18 -37.39 17.49 4.19
C GLU A 18 -36.45 17.28 5.39
N PHE A 19 -35.13 17.30 5.15
CA PHE A 19 -34.14 17.22 6.22
C PHE A 19 -34.25 18.40 7.21
N ARG A 20 -34.45 19.63 6.70
CA ARG A 20 -34.68 20.82 7.54
C ARG A 20 -35.96 20.69 8.37
N ALA A 21 -37.06 20.18 7.80
CA ALA A 21 -38.30 19.94 8.51
C ALA A 21 -38.15 18.90 9.64
N LEU A 22 -37.20 17.97 9.51
CA LEU A 22 -36.83 16.99 10.53
C LEU A 22 -35.81 17.51 11.56
N GLY A 23 -35.44 18.80 11.51
CA GLY A 23 -34.43 19.39 12.39
C GLY A 23 -33.00 18.91 12.11
N ILE A 24 -32.75 18.34 10.93
CA ILE A 24 -31.43 17.87 10.50
C ILE A 24 -30.83 18.97 9.61
N PRO A 25 -29.81 19.71 10.09
CA PRO A 25 -29.22 20.78 9.30
C PRO A 25 -28.50 20.23 8.06
N PRO A 26 -28.44 20.99 6.95
CA PRO A 26 -27.62 20.66 5.80
C PRO A 26 -26.16 20.42 6.21
N ALA A 27 -25.48 19.50 5.52
CA ALA A 27 -24.07 19.20 5.77
C ALA A 27 -23.20 20.43 5.48
N GLY A 28 -22.94 21.25 6.51
CA GLY A 28 -22.22 22.52 6.42
C GLY A 28 -22.51 23.43 7.61
N GLU A 29 -23.72 23.35 8.16
CA GLU A 29 -24.00 23.88 9.50
C GLU A 29 -23.70 22.77 10.50
N ALA A 30 -22.56 22.90 11.18
CA ALA A 30 -22.14 22.00 12.23
C ALA A 30 -23.33 21.72 13.16
N ARG A 31 -23.72 20.44 13.30
CA ARG A 31 -24.49 20.07 14.49
C ARG A 31 -23.64 20.50 15.69
N PRO A 32 -24.20 21.23 16.67
CA PRO A 32 -23.58 21.38 17.97
C PRO A 32 -23.77 20.07 18.75
N TYR A 33 -23.38 18.93 18.18
CA TYR A 33 -22.89 17.87 19.05
C TYR A 33 -21.57 18.43 19.56
N GLY A 34 -21.55 18.96 20.78
CA GLY A 34 -20.37 19.55 21.44
C GLY A 34 -19.19 18.60 21.62
N GLY A 35 -19.13 17.49 20.88
CA GLY A 35 -17.95 16.68 20.73
C GLY A 35 -16.98 17.37 19.76
N LYS A 36 -15.74 17.57 20.21
CA LYS A 36 -14.64 17.96 19.33
C LYS A 36 -14.52 16.92 18.20
N PRO A 37 -14.25 17.32 16.94
CA PRO A 37 -13.92 16.37 15.88
C PRO A 37 -12.85 15.39 16.36
N HIS A 38 -13.06 14.09 16.17
CA HIS A 38 -12.06 13.09 16.50
C HIS A 38 -10.92 13.17 15.48
N GLU A 39 -9.73 13.52 15.95
CA GLU A 39 -8.51 13.39 15.17
C GLU A 39 -8.04 11.93 15.23
N PHE A 40 -8.25 11.19 14.13
CA PHE A 40 -7.67 9.86 13.97
C PHE A 40 -6.23 10.01 13.50
N SER A 41 -5.27 9.66 14.34
CA SER A 41 -3.84 9.58 14.03
C SER A 41 -3.31 8.24 14.54
N GLY A 42 -2.49 7.56 13.73
CA GLY A 42 -1.94 6.25 14.08
C GLY A 42 -1.84 5.31 12.88
N HIS A 43 -1.72 4.03 13.19
CA HIS A 43 -1.62 2.94 12.23
C HIS A 43 -2.70 1.90 12.52
N LEU A 44 -3.50 1.57 11.52
CA LEU A 44 -4.51 0.53 11.57
C LEU A 44 -4.11 -0.62 10.66
N THR A 45 -4.06 -1.82 11.24
CA THR A 45 -3.77 -3.05 10.54
C THR A 45 -5.06 -3.84 10.32
N LEU A 46 -5.33 -4.23 9.08
CA LEU A 46 -6.51 -4.99 8.65
C LEU A 46 -6.04 -6.30 7.99
N ASN A 47 -5.53 -7.22 8.80
CA ASN A 47 -4.86 -8.43 8.31
C ASN A 47 -5.76 -9.36 7.50
N SER A 48 -7.04 -9.46 7.84
CA SER A 48 -8.02 -10.23 7.04
C SER A 48 -8.24 -9.68 5.62
N ALA A 49 -7.76 -8.48 5.33
CA ALA A 49 -7.83 -7.85 4.02
C ALA A 49 -6.44 -7.63 3.41
N ALA A 50 -5.35 -8.06 4.05
CA ALA A 50 -3.98 -7.69 3.69
C ALA A 50 -3.81 -6.17 3.51
N THR A 51 -4.43 -5.36 4.38
CA THR A 51 -4.44 -3.89 4.27
C THR A 51 -3.87 -3.24 5.52
N ALA A 52 -3.17 -2.11 5.34
CA ALA A 52 -2.79 -1.22 6.42
C ALA A 52 -3.13 0.24 6.07
N LEU A 53 -3.51 1.02 7.06
CA LEU A 53 -3.78 2.45 6.94
C LEU A 53 -2.85 3.19 7.92
N HIS A 54 -2.02 4.09 7.41
CA HIS A 54 -1.16 4.94 8.22
C HIS A 54 -1.55 6.40 8.05
N ARG A 55 -1.86 7.06 9.15
CA ARG A 55 -2.38 8.43 9.15
C ARG A 55 -1.65 9.27 10.19
N ARG A 56 -1.21 10.45 9.80
CA ARG A 56 -0.88 11.56 10.70
C ARG A 56 -1.54 12.81 10.16
N ASP A 57 -1.78 13.77 11.04
CA ASP A 57 -2.42 15.04 10.71
C ASP A 57 -3.67 14.82 9.84
N ASP A 58 -3.70 15.41 8.64
CA ASP A 58 -4.79 15.30 7.69
C ASP A 58 -4.55 14.28 6.56
N TRP A 59 -3.33 13.77 6.37
CA TRP A 59 -2.98 12.85 5.29
C TRP A 59 -3.22 11.38 5.62
N LEU A 60 -3.35 10.53 4.60
CA LEU A 60 -3.54 9.08 4.74
C LEU A 60 -2.67 8.34 3.72
N VAL A 61 -1.97 7.32 4.18
CA VAL A 61 -1.32 6.32 3.34
C VAL A 61 -2.06 4.99 3.49
N SER A 62 -2.59 4.47 2.38
CA SER A 62 -3.25 3.17 2.32
C SER A 62 -2.34 2.16 1.63
N ILE A 63 -2.03 1.06 2.31
CA ILE A 63 -1.19 -0.03 1.78
C ILE A 63 -2.07 -1.26 1.60
N VAL A 64 -2.13 -1.81 0.39
CA VAL A 64 -3.08 -2.88 0.05
C VAL A 64 -2.41 -4.02 -0.72
N GLY A 65 -2.59 -5.23 -0.21
CA GLY A 65 -2.18 -6.48 -0.85
C GLY A 65 -3.35 -7.44 -1.09
N MET A 66 -3.02 -8.68 -1.40
CA MET A 66 -3.97 -9.79 -1.50
C MET A 66 -3.32 -11.04 -0.91
N HIS A 67 -4.09 -11.86 -0.19
CA HIS A 67 -3.63 -13.15 0.33
C HIS A 67 -4.60 -14.26 -0.10
N LYS A 68 -4.18 -15.52 -0.02
CA LYS A 68 -4.90 -16.72 -0.48
C LYS A 68 -6.37 -16.81 -0.09
N PHE A 69 -6.68 -16.47 1.15
CA PHE A 69 -7.96 -16.84 1.72
C PHE A 69 -9.13 -15.88 1.48
N ARG A 70 -8.87 -14.68 0.95
CA ARG A 70 -9.91 -13.69 0.72
C ARG A 70 -9.83 -13.18 -0.70
N ARG A 71 -11.01 -12.97 -1.30
CA ARG A 71 -11.13 -12.34 -2.61
C ARG A 71 -10.32 -11.05 -2.60
N GLY A 72 -9.21 -11.06 -3.33
CA GLY A 72 -8.27 -9.95 -3.32
C GLY A 72 -8.83 -8.75 -4.07
N LYS A 73 -9.16 -8.96 -5.35
CA LYS A 73 -9.74 -7.95 -6.24
C LYS A 73 -10.94 -8.53 -6.96
N GLU A 74 -12.05 -7.80 -6.96
CA GLU A 74 -13.20 -8.08 -7.81
C GLU A 74 -13.07 -7.29 -9.12
N ILE A 75 -13.27 -8.00 -10.23
CA ILE A 75 -13.33 -7.45 -11.57
C ILE A 75 -14.71 -7.74 -12.13
N ASN A 76 -15.44 -6.67 -12.40
CA ASN A 76 -16.81 -6.73 -12.88
C ASN A 76 -16.93 -5.79 -14.08
N ALA A 77 -17.36 -6.31 -15.22
CA ALA A 77 -17.39 -5.51 -16.43
C ALA A 77 -18.48 -4.45 -16.49
N ALA A 78 -19.37 -4.41 -15.51
CA ALA A 78 -20.24 -3.27 -15.29
C ALA A 78 -19.47 -2.04 -14.75
N TYR A 79 -18.23 -2.21 -14.28
CA TYR A 79 -17.44 -1.15 -13.63
C TYR A 79 -16.08 -0.98 -14.29
N LEU A 80 -15.95 0.09 -15.09
CA LEU A 80 -14.73 0.47 -15.83
C LEU A 80 -13.47 0.45 -14.98
N GLY A 81 -13.53 1.07 -13.79
CA GLY A 81 -12.41 1.14 -12.87
C GLY A 81 -11.92 -0.22 -12.36
N SER A 82 -12.73 -1.28 -12.46
CA SER A 82 -12.32 -2.63 -12.03
C SER A 82 -11.59 -3.41 -13.14
N LEU A 83 -11.95 -3.22 -14.41
CA LEU A 83 -11.38 -3.92 -15.57
C LEU A 83 -9.90 -3.59 -15.80
N TYR A 84 -9.49 -2.36 -15.48
CA TYR A 84 -8.13 -1.85 -15.72
C TYR A 84 -7.31 -1.77 -14.44
N ALA A 85 -7.74 -2.43 -13.38
CA ALA A 85 -7.11 -2.35 -12.07
C ALA A 85 -6.48 -3.68 -11.62
N ARG A 86 -5.91 -4.46 -12.57
CA ARG A 86 -5.25 -5.76 -12.31
C ARG A 86 -4.31 -5.68 -11.11
N TYR A 87 -3.47 -4.67 -11.14
CA TYR A 87 -2.33 -4.52 -10.23
C TYR A 87 -2.62 -3.61 -9.04
N SER A 88 -3.86 -3.15 -8.88
CA SER A 88 -4.27 -2.20 -7.82
C SER A 88 -4.12 -2.73 -6.38
N ARG A 89 -3.82 -4.02 -6.23
CA ARG A 89 -3.55 -4.66 -4.94
C ARG A 89 -2.30 -5.54 -4.96
N ASN A 90 -1.37 -5.30 -5.89
CA ASN A 90 -0.06 -5.95 -5.92
C ASN A 90 0.92 -5.28 -4.95
N GLY A 91 0.46 -5.07 -3.70
CA GLY A 91 1.18 -4.28 -2.70
C GLY A 91 1.21 -2.78 -3.01
N SER A 92 0.08 -2.24 -3.51
CA SER A 92 -0.04 -0.82 -3.84
C SER A 92 -0.03 0.05 -2.58
N VAL A 93 0.52 1.26 -2.72
CA VAL A 93 0.69 2.26 -1.66
C VAL A 93 0.11 3.58 -2.16
N CYS A 94 -1.11 3.91 -1.73
CA CYS A 94 -1.82 5.11 -2.16
C CYS A 94 -1.70 6.22 -1.11
N VAL A 95 -1.38 7.44 -1.54
CA VAL A 95 -1.19 8.61 -0.67
C VAL A 95 -2.27 9.64 -0.94
N VAL A 96 -3.07 9.95 0.07
CA VAL A 96 -4.06 11.05 0.03
C VAL A 96 -3.59 12.13 0.98
N ALA A 97 -3.00 13.19 0.42
CA ALA A 97 -2.34 14.24 1.20
C ALA A 97 -2.61 15.67 0.69
N SER A 98 -3.22 15.81 -0.49
CA SER A 98 -3.45 17.12 -1.11
C SER A 98 -4.92 17.53 -1.05
N GLY A 99 -5.15 18.84 -0.85
CA GLY A 99 -6.46 19.45 -0.66
C GLY A 99 -6.75 19.83 0.80
N ALA A 100 -7.78 20.65 1.00
CA ALA A 100 -8.29 21.03 2.32
C ALA A 100 -9.84 20.93 2.32
N PRO A 101 -10.42 19.80 2.76
CA PRO A 101 -9.75 18.60 3.26
C PRO A 101 -9.04 17.78 2.16
N PRO A 102 -8.06 16.92 2.50
CA PRO A 102 -7.41 16.06 1.52
C PRO A 102 -8.39 15.13 0.80
N SER A 103 -8.17 14.90 -0.50
CA SER A 103 -8.98 13.98 -1.29
C SER A 103 -8.15 13.25 -2.36
N PRO A 104 -8.59 12.06 -2.82
CA PRO A 104 -7.92 11.35 -3.90
C PRO A 104 -7.78 12.20 -5.18
N TRP A 105 -8.81 12.99 -5.51
CA TRP A 105 -8.83 13.79 -6.74
C TRP A 105 -7.74 14.86 -6.75
N VAL A 106 -7.61 15.61 -5.66
CA VAL A 106 -6.57 16.64 -5.51
C VAL A 106 -5.19 16.00 -5.30
N SER A 107 -5.14 14.76 -4.82
CA SER A 107 -3.91 13.96 -4.70
C SER A 107 -3.50 13.27 -6.01
N GLY A 108 -4.11 13.60 -7.15
CA GLY A 108 -3.67 13.19 -8.47
C GLY A 108 -4.30 11.91 -9.02
N TYR A 109 -5.27 11.29 -8.32
CA TYR A 109 -5.98 10.13 -8.83
C TYR A 109 -7.12 10.55 -9.76
N ARG A 110 -6.90 10.49 -11.08
CA ARG A 110 -7.90 10.79 -12.11
C ARG A 110 -8.03 9.62 -13.07
N LEU A 111 -9.24 9.33 -13.56
CA LEU A 111 -9.49 8.22 -14.49
C LEU A 111 -8.99 8.51 -15.91
N GLN A 112 -9.21 9.73 -16.42
CA GLN A 112 -8.85 10.08 -17.80
C GLN A 112 -7.34 9.95 -18.02
N GLY A 113 -6.94 9.06 -18.93
CA GLY A 113 -5.54 8.75 -19.24
C GLY A 113 -4.82 7.87 -18.20
N TRP A 114 -5.50 7.37 -17.18
CA TRP A 114 -4.87 6.55 -16.13
C TRP A 114 -4.43 5.19 -16.65
N ASP A 115 -3.12 4.95 -16.59
CA ASP A 115 -2.54 3.68 -16.97
C ASP A 115 -2.62 2.68 -15.81
N GLY A 116 -3.46 1.66 -15.99
CA GLY A 116 -3.72 0.60 -15.02
C GLY A 116 -2.51 -0.27 -14.67
N ARG A 117 -1.40 -0.13 -15.39
CA ARG A 117 -0.14 -0.85 -15.13
C ARG A 117 0.72 -0.14 -14.10
N PHE A 118 0.47 1.16 -13.85
CA PHE A 118 1.28 1.99 -12.95
C PHE A 118 0.53 2.37 -11.66
N PHE A 119 0.00 1.37 -10.94
CA PHE A 119 -0.59 1.64 -9.63
C PHE A 119 0.51 1.99 -8.61
N PRO A 120 0.43 3.13 -7.92
CA PRO A 120 1.44 3.56 -6.94
C PRO A 120 1.79 2.45 -5.92
N GLY A 121 3.07 2.24 -5.68
CA GLY A 121 3.66 1.18 -4.86
C GLY A 121 3.58 -0.25 -5.42
N GLY A 122 2.68 -0.50 -6.38
CA GLY A 122 2.44 -1.82 -6.93
C GLY A 122 3.57 -2.30 -7.84
N THR A 123 3.80 -3.61 -7.83
CA THR A 123 4.69 -4.31 -8.79
C THR A 123 3.85 -4.96 -9.88
N SER A 124 4.21 -4.73 -11.14
CA SER A 124 3.35 -4.99 -12.31
C SER A 124 4.17 -5.45 -13.53
N LEU A 125 3.49 -6.03 -14.51
CA LEU A 125 4.02 -6.25 -15.85
C LEU A 125 3.58 -5.11 -16.75
N LEU A 126 4.46 -4.68 -17.66
CA LEU A 126 4.13 -3.73 -18.71
C LEU A 126 3.39 -4.44 -19.86
N THR A 127 2.21 -4.98 -19.57
CA THR A 127 1.33 -5.63 -20.58
C THR A 127 0.91 -4.64 -21.66
N PRO A 128 0.54 -5.08 -22.87
CA PRO A 128 -0.12 -4.21 -23.84
C PRO A 128 -1.37 -3.53 -23.22
N PRO A 129 -1.68 -2.27 -23.60
CA PRO A 129 -2.80 -1.52 -23.03
C PRO A 129 -4.18 -2.10 -23.36
N GLU A 130 -4.29 -2.93 -24.41
CA GLU A 130 -5.55 -3.43 -24.98
C GLU A 130 -6.13 -4.67 -24.25
N GLY A 131 -5.58 -5.08 -23.11
CA GLY A 131 -6.05 -6.23 -22.36
C GLY A 131 -7.16 -5.89 -21.36
N THR A 132 -8.42 -6.12 -21.71
CA THR A 132 -9.47 -6.25 -20.68
C THR A 132 -9.19 -7.52 -19.88
N ILE A 133 -9.06 -7.39 -18.56
CA ILE A 133 -9.12 -8.57 -17.69
C ILE A 133 -10.57 -9.04 -17.70
N GLY A 134 -10.79 -10.32 -17.98
CA GLY A 134 -12.13 -10.91 -17.88
C GLY A 134 -12.72 -10.72 -16.47
N PRO A 135 -14.06 -10.76 -16.34
CA PRO A 135 -14.70 -10.66 -15.05
C PRO A 135 -14.22 -11.82 -14.17
N GLY A 136 -13.87 -11.54 -12.93
CA GLY A 136 -13.24 -12.54 -12.07
C GLY A 136 -12.79 -11.99 -10.74
N PHE A 137 -12.22 -12.90 -9.94
CA PHE A 137 -11.55 -12.55 -8.70
C PHE A 137 -10.07 -12.83 -8.87
N LEU A 138 -9.23 -11.83 -8.58
CA LEU A 138 -7.78 -12.02 -8.49
C LEU A 138 -7.40 -12.16 -7.02
N SER A 139 -6.56 -13.13 -6.72
CA SER A 139 -5.97 -13.33 -5.39
C SER A 139 -4.48 -13.64 -5.51
N SER A 140 -3.78 -13.61 -4.37
CA SER A 140 -2.44 -14.20 -4.25
C SER A 140 -2.60 -15.66 -3.85
N THR A 141 -1.69 -16.53 -4.24
CA THR A 141 -1.61 -17.92 -3.81
C THR A 141 -0.91 -18.09 -2.46
N SER A 142 -0.16 -17.06 -1.99
CA SER A 142 0.48 -17.04 -0.67
C SER A 142 -0.49 -16.60 0.44
N VAL A 143 -0.28 -17.15 1.63
CA VAL A 143 -1.04 -16.85 2.85
C VAL A 143 -0.50 -15.62 3.59
N PHE A 144 0.75 -15.21 3.32
CA PHE A 144 1.40 -14.14 4.08
C PHE A 144 1.03 -12.76 3.51
N GLY A 145 0.17 -12.03 4.22
CA GLY A 145 -0.29 -10.70 3.82
C GLY A 145 -0.96 -9.97 4.97
N GLY A 146 -0.31 -8.96 5.52
CA GLY A 146 -0.74 -8.30 6.75
C GLY A 146 0.41 -7.67 7.50
N GLY A 147 0.24 -7.38 8.79
CA GLY A 147 1.16 -6.57 9.56
C GLY A 147 0.84 -6.52 11.04
N THR A 148 1.47 -5.58 11.74
CA THR A 148 1.21 -5.31 13.15
C THR A 148 1.46 -3.84 13.47
N SER A 149 0.98 -3.36 14.61
CA SER A 149 1.13 -1.95 15.01
C SER A 149 1.52 -1.81 16.47
N LEU A 150 2.28 -0.77 16.82
CA LEU A 150 2.70 -0.48 18.19
C LEU A 150 2.77 1.04 18.37
N ASP A 151 2.07 1.55 19.39
CA ASP A 151 2.12 2.97 19.79
C ASP A 151 1.89 3.96 18.63
N GLY A 152 0.95 3.64 17.73
CA GLY A 152 0.57 4.48 16.58
C GLY A 152 1.40 4.25 15.31
N ASP A 153 2.54 3.58 15.39
CA ASP A 153 3.34 3.14 14.24
C ASP A 153 2.98 1.71 13.83
N GLY A 154 3.42 1.28 12.65
CA GLY A 154 3.11 -0.06 12.17
C GLY A 154 3.99 -0.55 11.03
N ILE A 155 3.91 -1.86 10.81
CA ILE A 155 4.56 -2.53 9.69
C ILE A 155 3.54 -3.39 8.97
N TRP A 156 3.78 -3.58 7.68
CA TRP A 156 2.98 -4.42 6.79
C TRP A 156 3.92 -5.21 5.88
N GLY A 157 3.50 -6.41 5.49
CA GLY A 157 4.23 -7.37 4.68
C GLY A 157 3.31 -8.17 3.78
N LEU A 158 3.84 -8.58 2.63
CA LEU A 158 3.15 -9.37 1.62
C LEU A 158 4.16 -10.26 0.92
N GLU A 159 3.89 -11.55 0.93
CA GLU A 159 4.43 -12.46 -0.07
C GLU A 159 3.40 -12.59 -1.19
N PHE A 160 3.82 -12.31 -2.41
CA PHE A 160 2.90 -12.25 -3.54
C PHE A 160 3.27 -13.24 -4.62
N ALA A 161 2.27 -14.00 -5.05
CA ALA A 161 2.29 -14.79 -6.27
C ALA A 161 0.84 -14.88 -6.78
N PRO A 162 0.50 -14.38 -7.98
CA PRO A 162 -0.87 -14.43 -8.50
C PRO A 162 -1.26 -15.85 -8.93
N ASP A 163 -2.56 -16.11 -9.11
CA ASP A 163 -3.09 -17.41 -9.56
C ASP A 163 -2.60 -17.85 -10.96
N ASP A 164 -2.11 -16.91 -11.77
CA ASP A 164 -1.50 -17.19 -13.08
C ASP A 164 0.02 -17.40 -13.04
N HIS A 165 0.61 -17.35 -11.84
CA HIS A 165 2.03 -17.53 -11.58
C HIS A 165 2.95 -16.61 -12.38
N SER A 166 2.46 -15.47 -12.89
CA SER A 166 3.25 -14.58 -13.77
C SER A 166 4.42 -13.87 -13.07
N MET A 167 4.36 -13.68 -11.76
CA MET A 167 5.40 -13.00 -10.97
C MET A 167 5.43 -13.49 -9.54
N THR A 168 6.59 -13.37 -8.89
CA THR A 168 6.68 -13.46 -7.42
C THR A 168 7.47 -12.30 -6.86
N PHE A 169 7.15 -11.86 -5.65
CA PHE A 169 7.96 -10.91 -4.90
C PHE A 169 7.58 -10.90 -3.41
N HIS A 170 8.50 -10.37 -2.60
CA HIS A 170 8.23 -10.01 -1.21
C HIS A 170 8.19 -8.50 -1.08
N LYS A 171 7.16 -7.96 -0.44
CA LYS A 171 7.00 -6.52 -0.21
C LYS A 171 6.69 -6.22 1.25
N SER A 172 7.26 -5.16 1.78
CA SER A 172 6.90 -4.64 3.10
C SER A 172 6.81 -3.12 3.10
N ALA A 173 6.10 -2.58 4.09
CA ALA A 173 6.04 -1.17 4.39
C ALA A 173 6.26 -0.95 5.89
N PHE A 174 7.19 -0.06 6.24
CA PHE A 174 7.53 0.34 7.59
C PHE A 174 7.07 1.77 7.83
N CYS A 175 6.02 1.93 8.63
CA CYS A 175 5.30 3.18 8.83
C CYS A 175 5.63 3.75 10.21
N PHE A 176 6.61 4.66 10.26
CA PHE A 176 7.09 5.29 11.49
C PHE A 176 6.94 6.81 11.40
N GLY A 177 6.15 7.40 12.29
CA GLY A 177 5.87 8.82 12.29
C GLY A 177 5.33 9.30 10.92
N ASN A 178 6.05 10.24 10.30
CA ASN A 178 5.73 10.80 8.98
C ASN A 178 6.43 10.09 7.80
N ARG A 179 7.10 8.97 8.04
CA ARG A 179 7.85 8.20 7.03
C ARG A 179 7.20 6.86 6.78
N VAL A 180 7.10 6.46 5.51
CA VAL A 180 6.76 5.08 5.14
C VAL A 180 7.86 4.54 4.23
N THR A 181 8.67 3.61 4.75
CA THR A 181 9.72 2.94 3.98
C THR A 181 9.18 1.65 3.38
N VAL A 182 9.14 1.57 2.06
CA VAL A 182 8.67 0.41 1.30
C VAL A 182 9.86 -0.34 0.74
N ILE A 183 9.89 -1.65 0.95
CA ILE A 183 10.94 -2.53 0.43
C ILE A 183 10.25 -3.61 -0.40
N THR A 184 10.73 -3.82 -1.63
CA THR A 184 10.34 -4.95 -2.48
C THR A 184 11.62 -5.71 -2.83
N SER A 185 11.69 -6.99 -2.48
CA SER A 185 12.80 -7.86 -2.82
C SER A 185 12.29 -9.05 -3.61
N ASP A 186 13.24 -9.82 -4.14
CA ASP A 186 12.97 -11.12 -4.71
C ASP A 186 11.96 -11.10 -5.87
N ILE A 187 11.96 -9.99 -6.61
CA ILE A 187 11.10 -9.83 -7.78
C ILE A 187 11.60 -10.79 -8.84
N ARG A 188 10.76 -11.77 -9.17
CA ARG A 188 11.06 -12.82 -10.13
C ARG A 188 9.95 -12.99 -11.14
N HIS A 189 10.34 -13.44 -12.33
CA HIS A 189 9.43 -14.15 -13.21
C HIS A 189 9.03 -15.48 -12.57
N GLY A 190 7.74 -15.81 -12.55
CA GLY A 190 7.31 -17.04 -11.90
C GLY A 190 7.74 -18.28 -12.68
N ALA A 191 8.19 -19.31 -11.95
CA ALA A 191 8.71 -20.54 -12.53
C ALA A 191 7.64 -21.33 -13.32
N ASP A 192 6.39 -21.26 -12.87
CA ASP A 192 5.24 -21.95 -13.46
C ASP A 192 4.39 -21.02 -14.33
N ALA A 193 4.90 -19.83 -14.67
CA ALA A 193 4.21 -18.90 -15.55
C ALA A 193 3.96 -19.57 -16.92
N LYS A 194 2.77 -19.36 -17.48
CA LYS A 194 2.48 -19.81 -18.85
C LYS A 194 3.49 -19.15 -19.82
N PRO A 195 3.99 -19.87 -20.83
CA PRO A 195 4.86 -19.27 -21.83
C PRO A 195 4.17 -18.05 -22.47
N GLU A 196 4.76 -16.87 -22.33
CA GLU A 196 4.31 -15.68 -23.02
C GLU A 196 4.89 -15.65 -24.45
N GLU A 197 4.11 -15.24 -25.46
CA GLU A 197 4.61 -15.09 -26.84
C GLU A 197 5.73 -14.04 -26.94
N LYS A 198 5.73 -13.06 -26.01
CA LYS A 198 6.79 -12.06 -25.83
C LYS A 198 7.00 -11.81 -24.34
N PRO A 199 8.24 -11.86 -23.82
CA PRO A 199 8.48 -11.67 -22.41
C PRO A 199 8.31 -10.18 -22.02
N LEU A 200 7.51 -9.92 -20.98
CA LEU A 200 7.13 -8.55 -20.58
C LEU A 200 8.07 -7.92 -19.54
N PRO A 201 8.31 -6.60 -19.60
CA PRO A 201 9.06 -5.88 -18.56
C PRO A 201 8.31 -5.80 -17.23
N PHE A 202 9.05 -5.91 -16.14
CA PHE A 202 8.56 -5.76 -14.76
C PHE A 202 8.88 -4.34 -14.27
N LEU A 203 7.94 -3.76 -13.51
CA LEU A 203 8.10 -2.43 -12.92
C LEU A 203 7.52 -2.37 -11.51
N THR A 204 8.04 -1.46 -10.69
CA THR A 204 7.41 -1.05 -9.42
C THR A 204 7.17 0.46 -9.44
N THR A 205 5.92 0.89 -9.32
CA THR A 205 5.58 2.32 -9.47
C THR A 205 5.82 3.09 -8.18
N LEU A 206 6.45 4.27 -8.25
CA LEU A 206 6.52 5.23 -7.14
C LEU A 206 5.23 6.05 -7.06
N TYR A 207 4.89 6.73 -8.16
CA TYR A 207 3.66 7.51 -8.30
C TYR A 207 3.21 7.61 -9.75
N GLN A 208 1.90 7.80 -9.94
CA GLN A 208 1.26 8.23 -11.18
C GLN A 208 0.21 9.26 -10.76
N ASN A 209 0.46 10.54 -11.04
CA ASN A 209 -0.36 11.64 -10.54
C ASN A 209 -0.77 12.54 -11.71
N ALA A 210 -2.06 12.78 -11.86
CA ALA A 210 -2.57 13.74 -12.82
C ALA A 210 -2.16 15.17 -12.43
N PHE A 211 -1.90 16.01 -13.43
CA PHE A 211 -1.83 17.46 -13.25
C PHE A 211 -3.23 18.04 -13.05
N GLY A 212 -3.33 19.07 -12.22
CA GLY A 212 -4.60 19.71 -11.89
C GLY A 212 -5.41 19.01 -10.80
N VAL A 213 -6.66 19.44 -10.64
CA VAL A 213 -7.54 19.07 -9.52
C VAL A 213 -8.94 18.70 -10.02
N GLY A 214 -9.85 18.37 -9.09
CA GLY A 214 -11.24 18.05 -9.43
C GLY A 214 -11.47 16.58 -9.77
N GLY A 215 -12.67 16.10 -9.41
CA GLY A 215 -13.08 14.71 -9.62
C GLY A 215 -13.45 14.40 -11.08
N PRO A 216 -13.82 13.15 -11.38
CA PRO A 216 -14.06 12.69 -12.75
C PRO A 216 -15.18 13.45 -13.48
N GLU A 217 -16.09 14.10 -12.75
CA GLU A 217 -17.22 14.87 -13.30
C GLU A 217 -16.89 16.35 -13.57
N LYS A 218 -15.91 16.92 -12.87
CA LYS A 218 -15.51 18.34 -12.98
C LYS A 218 -13.99 18.45 -12.88
N PRO A 219 -13.23 17.94 -13.86
CA PRO A 219 -11.79 18.12 -13.89
C PRO A 219 -11.44 19.59 -14.07
N VAL A 220 -10.44 20.06 -13.32
CA VAL A 220 -9.79 21.35 -13.54
C VAL A 220 -8.37 21.06 -13.94
N ASP A 221 -8.04 21.35 -15.19
CA ASP A 221 -6.68 21.20 -15.68
C ASP A 221 -5.83 22.38 -15.21
N VAL A 222 -4.62 22.06 -14.77
CA VAL A 222 -3.61 23.05 -14.39
C VAL A 222 -2.43 22.85 -15.33
N PRO A 223 -1.85 23.92 -15.90
CA PRO A 223 -0.66 23.81 -16.73
C PRO A 223 0.46 23.05 -15.99
N PRO A 224 1.10 22.04 -16.59
CA PRO A 224 2.12 21.26 -15.90
C PRO A 224 3.23 22.10 -15.27
N ALA A 225 3.60 23.23 -15.88
CA ALA A 225 4.61 24.15 -15.37
C ALA A 225 4.28 24.76 -13.99
N GLU A 226 3.00 24.79 -13.59
CA GLU A 226 2.54 25.29 -12.28
C GLU A 226 2.59 24.24 -11.17
N GLU A 227 2.67 22.95 -11.52
CA GLU A 227 2.90 21.86 -10.55
C GLU A 227 4.26 21.19 -10.82
N PRO A 228 5.38 21.81 -10.43
CA PRO A 228 6.70 21.27 -10.68
C PRO A 228 6.92 19.93 -9.95
N CYS A 229 7.79 19.08 -10.51
CA CYS A 229 8.39 17.98 -9.78
C CYS A 229 9.83 18.35 -9.41
N TRP A 230 10.45 17.59 -8.51
CA TRP A 230 11.88 17.73 -8.22
C TRP A 230 12.59 16.40 -8.41
N VAL A 231 13.80 16.46 -8.97
CA VAL A 231 14.70 15.32 -9.15
C VAL A 231 16.07 15.72 -8.63
N ASP A 232 16.53 15.10 -7.54
CA ASP A 232 17.82 15.39 -6.89
C ASP A 232 18.09 16.89 -6.65
N GLY A 233 17.03 17.63 -6.30
CA GLY A 233 17.10 19.06 -6.01
C GLY A 233 17.04 19.97 -7.23
N ARG A 234 16.94 19.43 -8.45
CA ARG A 234 16.55 20.19 -9.64
C ARG A 234 15.03 20.27 -9.70
N GLU A 235 14.50 21.50 -9.79
CA GLU A 235 13.10 21.73 -10.13
C GLU A 235 12.88 21.41 -11.63
N VAL A 236 11.82 20.64 -11.92
CA VAL A 236 11.47 20.20 -13.28
C VAL A 236 10.06 20.70 -13.61
N LYS A 237 9.99 21.62 -14.58
CA LYS A 237 8.75 22.24 -15.07
C LYS A 237 8.43 21.85 -16.51
N GLU A 238 9.46 21.43 -17.25
CA GLU A 238 9.40 21.03 -18.65
C GLU A 238 8.36 19.93 -18.88
N PHE A 239 7.68 20.01 -20.04
CA PHE A 239 6.63 19.08 -20.43
C PHE A 239 6.54 19.00 -21.96
N PRO A 240 6.72 17.82 -22.59
CA PRO A 240 7.09 16.56 -21.96
C PRO A 240 8.54 16.59 -21.43
N THR A 241 8.84 15.71 -20.48
CA THR A 241 10.23 15.49 -20.01
C THR A 241 10.40 14.06 -19.50
N GLU A 242 11.65 13.63 -19.48
CA GLU A 242 12.06 12.30 -19.06
C GLU A 242 13.44 12.36 -18.42
N THR A 243 13.60 11.64 -17.31
CA THR A 243 14.87 11.51 -16.59
C THR A 243 15.01 10.07 -16.14
N VAL A 244 16.19 9.51 -16.34
CA VAL A 244 16.57 8.18 -15.85
C VAL A 244 17.56 8.39 -14.71
N LEU A 245 17.26 7.78 -13.57
CA LEU A 245 18.14 7.71 -12.41
C LEU A 245 18.76 6.32 -12.40
N GLU A 246 20.08 6.29 -12.48
CA GLU A 246 20.84 5.05 -12.57
C GLU A 246 20.69 4.20 -11.30
N ALA A 247 20.97 2.91 -11.45
CA ALA A 247 21.06 2.02 -10.30
C ALA A 247 22.20 2.44 -9.36
N GLN A 248 22.20 1.87 -8.14
CA GLN A 248 23.29 1.95 -7.13
C GLN A 248 23.33 3.25 -6.30
N GLY A 249 23.00 4.41 -6.87
CA GLY A 249 22.95 5.69 -6.17
C GLY A 249 21.76 5.84 -5.21
N ALA A 250 21.91 6.71 -4.21
CA ALA A 250 20.77 7.29 -3.52
C ALA A 250 20.24 8.46 -4.35
N HIS A 251 18.92 8.55 -4.48
CA HIS A 251 18.25 9.64 -5.18
C HIS A 251 17.06 10.12 -4.37
N TRP A 252 16.55 11.31 -4.67
CA TRP A 252 15.24 11.71 -4.16
C TRP A 252 14.41 12.46 -5.20
N LEU A 253 13.11 12.22 -5.13
CA LEU A 253 12.08 12.84 -5.95
C LEU A 253 11.08 13.60 -5.08
N LEU A 254 10.46 14.65 -5.62
CA LEU A 254 9.24 15.25 -5.08
C LEU A 254 8.22 15.30 -6.21
N ASP A 255 7.09 14.64 -6.03
CA ASP A 255 6.03 14.63 -7.04
C ASP A 255 5.29 15.99 -7.13
N ASN A 256 4.44 16.13 -8.14
CA ASN A 256 3.64 17.33 -8.37
C ASN A 256 2.54 17.56 -7.30
N LYS A 257 2.31 16.60 -6.40
CA LYS A 257 1.33 16.65 -5.30
C LYS A 257 1.99 16.69 -3.92
N ARG A 258 3.28 17.05 -3.88
CA ARG A 258 4.10 17.23 -2.67
C ARG A 258 4.27 15.96 -1.83
N THR A 259 4.30 14.79 -2.44
CA THR A 259 4.82 13.57 -1.79
C THR A 259 6.28 13.41 -2.18
N GLY A 260 7.15 13.36 -1.17
CA GLY A 260 8.58 13.13 -1.36
C GLY A 260 8.89 11.64 -1.38
N TYR A 261 9.87 11.23 -2.18
CA TYR A 261 10.34 9.86 -2.31
C TYR A 261 11.87 9.83 -2.23
N TYR A 262 12.44 9.20 -1.20
CA TYR A 262 13.86 8.90 -1.14
C TYR A 262 14.10 7.48 -1.65
N ILE A 263 14.91 7.32 -2.68
CA ILE A 263 15.28 6.03 -3.28
C ILE A 263 16.56 5.55 -2.61
N HIS A 264 16.51 4.37 -1.98
CA HIS A 264 17.66 3.80 -1.29
C HIS A 264 18.68 3.22 -2.27
N PRO A 265 19.99 3.31 -1.97
CA PRO A 265 21.05 2.67 -2.74
C PRO A 265 20.80 1.19 -3.03
N GLY A 266 21.28 0.71 -4.17
CA GLY A 266 21.10 -0.67 -4.62
C GLY A 266 19.65 -1.04 -5.00
N SER A 267 18.79 -0.04 -5.21
CA SER A 267 17.51 -0.23 -5.91
C SER A 267 17.72 -0.27 -7.43
N ALA A 268 16.76 -0.87 -8.14
CA ALA A 268 16.70 -0.80 -9.60
C ALA A 268 16.70 0.66 -10.12
N PRO A 269 17.08 0.91 -11.39
CA PRO A 269 16.98 2.24 -12.00
C PRO A 269 15.55 2.79 -11.93
N VAL A 270 15.42 4.12 -11.83
CA VAL A 270 14.12 4.80 -11.83
C VAL A 270 13.96 5.65 -13.08
N ARG A 271 12.85 5.47 -13.78
CA ARG A 271 12.42 6.40 -14.83
C ARG A 271 11.38 7.36 -14.26
N ALA A 272 11.62 8.66 -14.41
CA ALA A 272 10.68 9.72 -14.04
C ALA A 272 10.30 10.52 -15.29
N VAL A 273 9.00 10.66 -15.55
CA VAL A 273 8.48 11.34 -16.74
C VAL A 273 7.36 12.31 -16.38
N ARG A 274 7.22 13.35 -17.20
CA ARG A 274 6.02 14.19 -17.26
C ARG A 274 5.55 14.21 -18.70
N ARG A 275 4.34 13.71 -18.98
CA ARG A 275 3.82 13.60 -20.34
C ARG A 275 2.30 13.53 -20.39
N ALA A 276 1.74 13.76 -21.57
CA ALA A 276 0.37 13.37 -21.87
C ALA A 276 0.30 11.83 -21.91
N GLN A 277 -0.74 11.26 -21.31
CA GLN A 277 -1.02 9.83 -21.32
C GLN A 277 -2.42 9.61 -21.89
N THR A 278 -2.51 8.68 -22.83
CA THR A 278 -3.80 8.20 -23.36
C THR A 278 -4.03 6.77 -22.89
N TRP A 279 -5.22 6.52 -22.38
CA TRP A 279 -5.67 5.19 -21.99
C TRP A 279 -7.07 4.92 -22.54
N THR A 280 -7.25 3.74 -23.11
CA THR A 280 -8.50 3.35 -23.78
C THR A 280 -9.33 2.47 -22.87
N TYR A 281 -10.53 2.96 -22.53
CA TYR A 281 -11.49 2.25 -21.69
C TYR A 281 -12.59 1.62 -22.53
N CYS A 282 -12.94 0.37 -22.24
CA CYS A 282 -14.09 -0.31 -22.82
C CYS A 282 -15.37 0.12 -22.08
N HIS A 283 -16.10 1.11 -22.60
CA HIS A 283 -17.43 1.48 -22.12
C HIS A 283 -18.46 0.53 -22.71
N THR A 284 -19.07 -0.28 -21.84
CA THR A 284 -20.20 -1.10 -22.26
C THR A 284 -21.49 -0.24 -22.26
N PRO A 285 -22.46 -0.51 -23.15
CA PRO A 285 -23.76 0.15 -23.16
C PRO A 285 -24.56 0.03 -21.84
N LEU A 286 -24.15 -0.85 -20.91
CA LEU A 286 -24.76 -1.00 -19.58
C LEU A 286 -24.49 0.20 -18.64
N TYR A 287 -23.53 1.06 -18.96
CA TYR A 287 -23.38 2.36 -18.27
C TYR A 287 -24.43 3.39 -18.71
N VAL A 288 -25.12 3.14 -19.82
CA VAL A 288 -26.33 3.88 -20.19
C VAL A 288 -27.43 3.33 -19.30
N LYS A 289 -27.98 4.17 -18.41
CA LYS A 289 -29.14 3.85 -17.56
C LYS A 289 -30.40 3.59 -18.43
N ASP A 290 -30.41 2.52 -19.20
CA ASP A 290 -31.60 2.06 -19.91
C ASP A 290 -32.14 0.79 -19.24
N PRO A 291 -33.30 0.89 -18.54
CA PRO A 291 -33.98 -0.25 -17.93
C PRO A 291 -34.29 -1.40 -18.89
N ALA A 292 -34.35 -1.16 -20.21
CA ALA A 292 -34.62 -2.18 -21.22
C ALA A 292 -33.47 -3.20 -21.35
N ASN A 293 -32.26 -2.88 -20.88
CA ASN A 293 -31.07 -3.72 -21.03
C ASN A 293 -30.84 -4.71 -19.87
N ALA A 294 -31.78 -4.88 -18.94
CA ALA A 294 -31.66 -5.84 -17.84
C ALA A 294 -31.44 -7.30 -18.32
N ALA A 295 -31.99 -7.66 -19.49
CA ALA A 295 -31.77 -8.98 -20.11
C ALA A 295 -30.32 -9.18 -20.62
N ALA A 296 -29.59 -8.10 -20.95
CA ALA A 296 -28.21 -8.16 -21.44
C ALA A 296 -27.19 -8.56 -20.36
N TRP A 297 -27.55 -8.45 -19.08
CA TRP A 297 -26.70 -8.84 -17.94
C TRP A 297 -26.30 -10.33 -17.97
N ASN A 298 -27.24 -11.23 -18.29
CA ASN A 298 -27.00 -12.67 -18.31
C ASN A 298 -26.33 -13.14 -19.63
N THR A 299 -26.57 -12.43 -20.72
CA THR A 299 -25.96 -12.69 -22.03
C THR A 299 -24.49 -12.24 -22.06
N TRP A 300 -24.14 -11.15 -21.38
CA TRP A 300 -22.77 -10.61 -21.36
C TRP A 300 -21.75 -11.51 -20.65
N ARG A 301 -22.17 -12.28 -19.62
CA ARG A 301 -21.31 -13.37 -19.07
C ARG A 301 -20.90 -14.40 -20.13
N ARG A 302 -21.61 -14.45 -21.27
CA ARG A 302 -21.52 -15.47 -22.31
C ARG A 302 -21.16 -14.92 -23.69
N THR A 303 -21.07 -13.61 -23.88
CA THR A 303 -20.81 -12.97 -25.19
C THR A 303 -19.81 -11.82 -25.04
N PRO A 304 -18.71 -11.78 -25.81
CA PRO A 304 -17.65 -10.80 -25.62
C PRO A 304 -18.07 -9.42 -26.18
N ALA A 305 -18.77 -8.58 -25.41
CA ALA A 305 -18.89 -7.17 -25.79
C ALA A 305 -17.51 -6.44 -25.85
N ALA A 306 -16.48 -7.05 -25.24
CA ALA A 306 -15.09 -6.64 -25.35
C ALA A 306 -14.46 -6.87 -26.74
N SER A 307 -15.13 -7.56 -27.68
CA SER A 307 -14.61 -7.73 -29.05
C SER A 307 -15.09 -6.68 -30.04
N ASP A 308 -16.01 -5.79 -29.65
CA ASP A 308 -16.47 -4.69 -30.51
C ASP A 308 -15.59 -3.45 -30.28
N PRO A 309 -14.81 -3.01 -31.29
CA PRO A 309 -13.99 -1.80 -31.20
C PRO A 309 -14.79 -0.54 -30.87
N ALA A 310 -16.09 -0.48 -31.19
CA ALA A 310 -16.93 0.68 -30.91
C ALA A 310 -17.13 0.96 -29.41
N ASN A 311 -16.92 -0.05 -28.56
CA ASN A 311 -17.02 0.10 -27.10
C ASN A 311 -15.74 0.69 -26.47
N TYR A 312 -14.66 0.88 -27.24
CA TYR A 312 -13.38 1.36 -26.71
C TYR A 312 -13.22 2.86 -26.94
N HIS A 313 -13.17 3.63 -25.86
CA HIS A 313 -13.05 5.08 -25.89
C HIS A 313 -11.72 5.52 -25.29
N PRO A 314 -10.84 6.17 -26.09
CA PRO A 314 -9.61 6.75 -25.58
C PRO A 314 -9.94 7.95 -24.67
N THR A 315 -9.23 8.03 -23.56
CA THR A 315 -9.23 9.20 -22.68
C THR A 315 -7.81 9.67 -22.51
N THR A 316 -7.61 10.97 -22.29
CA THR A 316 -6.28 11.57 -22.18
C THR A 316 -6.20 12.44 -20.93
N GLY A 317 -5.02 12.45 -20.31
CA GLY A 317 -4.68 13.37 -19.23
C GLY A 317 -3.19 13.66 -19.22
N ASN A 318 -2.78 14.73 -18.55
CA ASN A 318 -1.37 15.02 -18.31
C ASN A 318 -0.97 14.42 -16.97
N PHE A 319 0.18 13.76 -16.90
CA PHE A 319 0.62 13.05 -15.70
C PHE A 319 2.11 13.25 -15.42
N ALA A 320 2.43 13.32 -14.13
CA ALA A 320 3.76 13.02 -13.60
C ALA A 320 3.78 11.55 -13.16
N LEU A 321 4.80 10.81 -13.57
CA LEU A 321 4.89 9.36 -13.39
C LEU A 321 6.33 8.97 -13.08
N ALA A 322 6.56 8.10 -12.09
CA ALA A 322 7.87 7.53 -11.82
C ALA A 322 7.79 6.06 -11.41
N TRP A 323 8.73 5.23 -11.88
CA TRP A 323 8.77 3.80 -11.58
C TRP A 323 10.19 3.23 -11.63
N PHE A 324 10.40 2.16 -10.87
CA PHE A 324 11.57 1.29 -10.95
C PHE A 324 11.48 0.37 -12.16
N GLU A 325 12.58 0.23 -12.91
CA GLU A 325 12.70 -0.65 -14.07
C GLU A 325 13.42 -1.95 -13.68
N HIS A 326 12.68 -3.07 -13.57
CA HIS A 326 13.26 -4.38 -13.24
C HIS A 326 13.65 -5.19 -14.48
N GLY A 327 13.30 -4.70 -15.67
CA GLY A 327 13.61 -5.37 -16.94
C GLY A 327 12.72 -6.57 -17.21
N VAL A 328 13.11 -7.36 -18.21
CA VAL A 328 12.37 -8.55 -18.65
C VAL A 328 12.91 -9.77 -17.92
N GLY A 329 12.01 -10.60 -17.37
CA GLY A 329 12.39 -11.85 -16.70
C GLY A 329 13.35 -11.67 -15.53
N PRO A 330 13.07 -10.77 -14.56
CA PRO A 330 13.99 -10.53 -13.45
C PRO A 330 14.21 -11.83 -12.66
N ASP A 331 15.44 -12.00 -12.17
CA ASP A 331 15.79 -13.02 -11.19
C ASP A 331 16.35 -12.32 -9.95
N ALA A 332 15.53 -12.26 -8.89
CA ALA A 332 15.84 -11.61 -7.62
C ALA A 332 16.13 -10.10 -7.71
N SER A 333 15.41 -9.36 -8.57
CA SER A 333 15.47 -7.89 -8.58
C SER A 333 14.82 -7.30 -7.32
N GLY A 334 15.07 -6.02 -7.03
CA GLY A 334 14.51 -5.35 -5.87
C GLY A 334 14.60 -3.83 -5.91
N CYS A 335 13.86 -3.19 -5.01
CA CYS A 335 13.88 -1.75 -4.81
C CYS A 335 13.46 -1.39 -3.38
N ALA A 336 13.99 -0.30 -2.84
CA ALA A 336 13.53 0.28 -1.59
C ALA A 336 13.41 1.80 -1.71
N TYR A 337 12.32 2.36 -1.18
CA TYR A 337 12.11 3.79 -1.14
C TYR A 337 11.41 4.21 0.15
N THR A 338 11.55 5.47 0.53
CA THR A 338 10.85 6.06 1.68
C THR A 338 10.03 7.23 1.19
N LEU A 339 8.72 7.16 1.42
CA LEU A 339 7.80 8.25 1.10
C LEU A 339 7.59 9.16 2.31
N VAL A 340 7.42 10.45 2.03
CA VAL A 340 7.14 11.52 3.00
C VAL A 340 5.98 12.37 2.47
N PRO A 341 4.76 12.22 3.01
CA PRO A 341 3.63 13.04 2.59
C PRO A 341 3.85 14.52 2.94
N LYS A 342 3.34 15.42 2.10
CA LYS A 342 3.43 16.88 2.28
C LYS A 342 4.87 17.41 2.41
N ALA A 343 5.82 16.77 1.75
CA ALA A 343 7.21 17.18 1.78
C ALA A 343 7.46 18.55 1.12
N THR A 344 8.64 19.09 1.39
CA THR A 344 9.23 20.22 0.66
C THR A 344 10.59 19.79 0.10
N PRO A 345 11.13 20.49 -0.91
CA PRO A 345 12.48 20.22 -1.41
C PRO A 345 13.54 20.26 -0.30
N GLU A 346 13.42 21.19 0.64
CA GLU A 346 14.35 21.32 1.77
C GLU A 346 14.22 20.14 2.74
N ALA A 347 13.01 19.66 3.00
CA ALA A 347 12.78 18.48 3.84
C ALA A 347 13.37 17.21 3.21
N MET A 348 13.21 17.05 1.88
CA MET A 348 13.79 15.91 1.16
C MET A 348 15.32 15.97 1.11
N ARG A 349 15.90 17.15 0.89
CA ARG A 349 17.36 17.34 0.96
C ARG A 349 17.90 16.99 2.36
N ARG A 350 17.28 17.50 3.43
CA ARG A 350 17.67 17.15 4.81
C ARG A 350 17.57 15.65 5.09
N LEU A 351 16.50 14.99 4.61
CA LEU A 351 16.35 13.55 4.76
C LEU A 351 17.47 12.79 4.02
N ALA A 352 17.76 13.18 2.78
CA ALA A 352 18.83 12.56 1.99
C ALA A 352 20.21 12.74 2.65
N ASP A 353 20.52 13.94 3.13
CA ASP A 353 21.76 14.24 3.84
C ASP A 353 21.89 13.41 5.13
N ALA A 354 20.79 13.26 5.88
CA ALA A 354 20.75 12.46 7.11
C ALA A 354 20.95 10.96 6.82
N LEU A 355 20.30 10.43 5.77
CA LEU A 355 20.39 9.01 5.38
C LEU A 355 21.74 8.63 4.76
N ALA A 356 22.51 9.60 4.27
CA ALA A 356 23.86 9.37 3.76
C ALA A 356 24.86 8.92 4.85
N ARG A 357 24.52 9.06 6.14
CA ARG A 357 25.39 8.71 7.28
C ARG A 357 24.62 7.89 8.32
N PRO A 358 25.03 6.64 8.62
CA PRO A 358 24.31 5.78 9.57
C PRO A 358 24.10 6.38 10.97
N GLN A 359 24.99 7.26 11.42
CA GLN A 359 24.93 7.89 12.75
C GLN A 359 23.85 8.98 12.86
N THR A 360 23.46 9.58 11.73
CA THR A 360 22.43 10.63 11.68
C THR A 360 21.15 10.16 10.98
N ALA A 361 21.18 8.96 10.40
CA ALA A 361 20.07 8.39 9.66
C ALA A 361 18.88 8.18 10.60
N PRO A 362 17.69 8.72 10.30
CA PRO A 362 16.52 8.54 11.17
C PRO A 362 16.08 7.07 11.31
N TYR A 363 16.52 6.21 10.39
CA TYR A 363 16.33 4.77 10.41
C TYR A 363 17.43 4.06 9.63
N LEU A 364 17.56 2.74 9.86
CA LEU A 364 18.48 1.85 9.17
C LEU A 364 17.71 0.67 8.58
N ILE A 365 17.92 0.37 7.30
CA ILE A 365 17.48 -0.90 6.70
C ILE A 365 18.53 -1.95 7.05
N LEU A 366 18.17 -2.89 7.93
CA LEU A 366 19.07 -3.94 8.43
C LEU A 366 19.06 -5.19 7.55
N GLN A 367 17.93 -5.48 6.90
CA GLN A 367 17.77 -6.62 6.00
C GLN A 367 16.72 -6.30 4.92
N ARG A 368 16.94 -6.78 3.68
CA ARG A 368 16.03 -6.59 2.55
C ARG A 368 16.15 -7.71 1.50
N ASP A 369 15.98 -8.95 1.95
CA ASP A 369 16.11 -10.14 1.10
C ASP A 369 14.87 -11.05 1.21
N ALA A 370 14.88 -12.16 0.47
CA ALA A 370 13.80 -13.13 0.40
C ALA A 370 13.43 -13.78 1.75
N ARG A 371 14.30 -13.71 2.77
CA ARG A 371 14.02 -14.26 4.11
C ARG A 371 13.20 -13.28 4.94
N GLY A 372 13.42 -11.99 4.75
CA GLY A 372 12.77 -10.95 5.53
C GLY A 372 13.27 -9.55 5.27
N HIS A 373 12.43 -8.59 5.63
CA HIS A 373 12.75 -7.18 5.65
C HIS A 373 12.81 -6.70 7.09
N ILE A 374 13.89 -6.01 7.47
CA ILE A 374 14.10 -5.53 8.84
C ILE A 374 14.56 -4.09 8.79
N LEU A 375 13.90 -3.23 9.57
CA LEU A 375 14.20 -1.81 9.66
C LEU A 375 14.23 -1.37 11.12
N ARG A 376 15.29 -0.67 11.52
CA ARG A 376 15.42 0.00 12.80
C ARG A 376 15.08 1.47 12.63
N ASP A 377 13.98 1.92 13.21
CA ASP A 377 13.69 3.34 13.36
C ASP A 377 14.43 3.86 14.60
N GLN A 378 15.38 4.78 14.37
CA GLN A 378 16.22 5.32 15.43
C GLN A 378 15.48 6.38 16.26
N GLU A 379 14.52 7.10 15.67
CA GLU A 379 13.75 8.11 16.37
C GLU A 379 12.89 7.51 17.49
N SER A 380 12.10 6.49 17.17
CA SER A 380 11.22 5.80 18.13
C SER A 380 11.88 4.64 18.87
N GLN A 381 13.15 4.36 18.58
CA GLN A 381 13.88 3.21 19.08
C GLN A 381 13.11 1.89 18.87
N THR A 382 12.50 1.74 17.69
CA THR A 382 11.69 0.57 17.32
C THR A 382 12.32 -0.19 16.17
N THR A 383 12.42 -1.52 16.28
CA THR A 383 12.82 -2.38 15.17
C THR A 383 11.59 -3.11 14.65
N GLY A 384 11.31 -2.96 13.36
CA GLY A 384 10.30 -3.73 12.65
C GLY A 384 10.92 -4.90 11.91
N TYR A 385 10.27 -6.06 12.02
CA TYR A 385 10.64 -7.30 11.36
C TYR A 385 9.44 -7.80 10.56
N VAL A 386 9.58 -7.90 9.24
CA VAL A 386 8.64 -8.62 8.38
C VAL A 386 9.38 -9.84 7.87
N LEU A 387 9.04 -11.01 8.41
CA LEU A 387 9.77 -12.27 8.18
C LEU A 387 8.90 -13.20 7.35
N PHE A 388 9.39 -13.59 6.17
CA PHE A 388 8.64 -14.40 5.21
C PHE A 388 8.79 -15.90 5.46
N GLN A 389 9.66 -16.31 6.38
CA GLN A 389 9.91 -17.71 6.72
C GLN A 389 10.28 -17.89 8.20
N ALA A 390 10.18 -19.14 8.66
CA ALA A 390 10.68 -19.55 9.98
C ALA A 390 12.22 -19.58 10.04
N GLY A 391 12.76 -19.57 11.26
CA GLY A 391 14.17 -19.81 11.53
C GLY A 391 14.86 -18.65 12.25
N ALA A 392 16.19 -18.68 12.20
CA ALA A 392 17.03 -17.64 12.81
C ALA A 392 16.92 -16.32 12.05
N VAL A 393 16.86 -15.23 12.82
CA VAL A 393 16.96 -13.85 12.35
C VAL A 393 18.43 -13.47 12.30
N GLN A 394 18.87 -12.98 11.15
CA GLN A 394 20.29 -12.70 10.88
C GLN A 394 20.70 -11.27 11.22
N ALA A 395 19.75 -10.34 11.21
CA ALA A 395 20.00 -8.96 11.62
C ALA A 395 20.23 -8.85 13.13
N GLU A 396 21.07 -7.90 13.52
CA GLU A 396 21.29 -7.56 14.92
C GLU A 396 19.99 -7.09 15.59
N GLY A 397 19.83 -7.46 16.86
CA GLY A 397 18.71 -7.03 17.69
C GLY A 397 18.24 -8.09 18.67
N ARG A 398 17.11 -7.82 19.33
CA ARG A 398 16.57 -8.68 20.39
C ARG A 398 15.84 -9.92 19.87
N LEU A 399 15.37 -9.93 18.62
CA LEU A 399 14.71 -11.10 18.05
C LEU A 399 15.75 -12.04 17.43
N ARG A 400 15.92 -13.24 17.99
CA ARG A 400 16.88 -14.24 17.52
C ARG A 400 16.27 -15.24 16.53
N ALA A 401 15.01 -15.62 16.70
CA ALA A 401 14.34 -16.59 15.83
C ALA A 401 12.81 -16.52 15.93
N VAL A 402 12.14 -17.03 14.89
CA VAL A 402 10.69 -17.22 14.84
C VAL A 402 10.35 -18.61 14.29
N ASN A 403 9.24 -19.22 14.72
CA ASN A 403 8.84 -20.55 14.24
C ASN A 403 8.01 -20.55 12.95
N ARG A 404 7.60 -19.36 12.44
CA ARG A 404 6.76 -19.21 11.25
C ARG A 404 6.84 -17.77 10.69
N PRO A 405 6.39 -17.53 9.44
CA PRO A 405 6.27 -16.19 8.88
C PRO A 405 5.44 -15.27 9.80
N CYS A 406 5.95 -14.09 10.12
CA CYS A 406 5.29 -13.15 11.02
C CYS A 406 5.79 -11.71 10.84
N SER A 407 5.03 -10.77 11.40
CA SER A 407 5.41 -9.37 11.56
C SER A 407 5.60 -9.07 13.04
N VAL A 408 6.76 -8.52 13.41
CA VAL A 408 7.12 -8.16 14.79
C VAL A 408 7.58 -6.70 14.86
N LEU A 409 7.08 -5.94 15.83
CA LEU A 409 7.64 -4.67 16.26
C LEU A 409 8.25 -4.87 17.64
N LEU A 410 9.50 -4.45 17.84
CA LEU A 410 10.19 -4.46 19.13
C LEU A 410 10.70 -3.06 19.47
N ARG A 411 10.26 -2.52 20.61
CA ARG A 411 10.73 -1.25 21.15
C ARG A 411 11.38 -1.48 22.51
N GLU A 412 12.63 -1.08 22.64
CA GLU A 412 13.40 -1.17 23.87
C GLU A 412 13.53 0.23 24.49
N SER A 413 13.20 0.35 25.79
CA SER A 413 13.37 1.57 26.57
C SER A 413 13.53 1.20 28.05
N ASP A 414 14.55 1.74 28.71
CA ASP A 414 14.73 1.65 30.17
C ASP A 414 14.66 0.21 30.75
N GLY A 415 15.32 -0.75 30.10
CA GLY A 415 15.31 -2.16 30.52
C GLY A 415 13.96 -2.86 30.34
N LYS A 416 13.03 -2.26 29.59
CA LYS A 416 11.74 -2.84 29.21
C LYS A 416 11.71 -3.06 27.71
N LEU A 417 10.99 -4.11 27.32
CA LEU A 417 10.76 -4.45 25.91
C LEU A 417 9.26 -4.46 25.64
N ARG A 418 8.80 -3.56 24.79
CA ARG A 418 7.43 -3.62 24.25
C ARG A 418 7.47 -4.33 22.90
N LEU A 419 6.55 -5.26 22.70
CA LEU A 419 6.42 -5.97 21.45
C LEU A 419 4.99 -5.93 20.95
N SER A 420 4.86 -5.88 19.62
CA SER A 420 3.62 -6.23 18.92
C SER A 420 3.94 -7.27 17.88
N VAL A 421 3.11 -8.31 17.78
CA VAL A 421 3.35 -9.40 16.84
C VAL A 421 2.06 -9.91 16.22
N ALA A 422 2.11 -10.24 14.93
CA ALA A 422 1.02 -10.92 14.23
C ALA A 422 1.59 -11.91 13.22
N SER A 423 0.82 -12.94 12.89
CA SER A 423 1.10 -13.85 11.78
C SER A 423 -0.19 -14.08 11.01
N THR A 424 -0.08 -14.15 9.68
CA THR A 424 -1.18 -14.58 8.81
C THR A 424 -0.94 -15.96 8.21
N ASP A 425 0.05 -16.69 8.74
CA ASP A 425 0.36 -18.05 8.36
C ASP A 425 -0.70 -19.00 8.93
N LEU A 426 -1.69 -19.30 8.09
CA LEU A 426 -2.79 -20.19 8.38
C LEU A 426 -2.76 -21.42 7.49
N GLU A 427 -3.25 -22.53 8.05
CA GLU A 427 -3.45 -23.76 7.27
C GLU A 427 -4.70 -23.66 6.40
N SER A 428 -5.81 -23.16 6.95
CA SER A 428 -7.07 -23.02 6.21
C SER A 428 -7.95 -21.88 6.72
N TRP A 429 -8.81 -21.37 5.83
CA TRP A 429 -9.77 -20.33 6.18
C TRP A 429 -11.01 -20.90 6.88
N PRO A 430 -11.47 -20.27 7.98
CA PRO A 430 -12.66 -20.72 8.69
C PRO A 430 -13.95 -20.43 7.91
N ASN A 431 -14.49 -21.42 7.21
CA ASN A 431 -15.84 -21.37 6.63
C ASN A 431 -16.92 -21.57 7.72
N GLY A 432 -16.98 -20.69 8.71
CA GLY A 432 -17.88 -20.79 9.87
C GLY A 432 -17.41 -21.73 10.97
N LYS A 433 -16.11 -22.05 11.01
CA LYS A 433 -15.44 -22.88 12.04
C LYS A 433 -14.34 -22.06 12.74
N PRO A 434 -13.71 -22.55 13.83
CA PRO A 434 -12.50 -21.91 14.35
C PRO A 434 -11.37 -21.89 13.32
N PHE A 435 -10.46 -20.91 13.41
CA PHE A 435 -9.27 -20.86 12.55
C PHE A 435 -8.40 -22.11 12.75
N VAL A 436 -7.97 -22.72 11.64
CA VAL A 436 -6.99 -23.81 11.67
C VAL A 436 -5.60 -23.21 11.46
N THR A 437 -4.78 -23.32 12.50
CA THR A 437 -3.48 -22.64 12.61
C THR A 437 -2.39 -23.70 12.70
N GLN A 438 -1.17 -23.35 12.29
CA GLN A 438 0.00 -24.23 12.48
C GLN A 438 0.43 -24.33 13.97
N GLY A 439 -0.42 -23.97 14.94
CA GLY A 439 -0.11 -23.88 16.37
C GLY A 439 0.25 -22.48 16.84
N ASP A 440 0.93 -22.39 17.98
CA ASP A 440 1.32 -21.12 18.61
C ASP A 440 2.46 -20.41 17.84
N LEU A 441 2.43 -19.08 17.84
CA LEU A 441 3.56 -18.27 17.40
C LEU A 441 4.64 -18.27 18.50
N VAL A 442 5.89 -18.57 18.12
CA VAL A 442 7.01 -18.66 19.05
C VAL A 442 8.12 -17.71 18.61
N LEU A 443 8.52 -16.83 19.53
CA LEU A 443 9.64 -15.91 19.36
C LEU A 443 10.77 -16.31 20.31
N THR A 444 12.00 -16.36 19.81
CA THR A 444 13.20 -16.46 20.66
C THR A 444 13.78 -15.06 20.83
N LEU A 445 13.75 -14.55 22.06
CA LEU A 445 14.24 -13.22 22.41
C LEU A 445 15.58 -13.29 23.14
N ASP A 446 16.53 -12.47 22.75
CA ASP A 446 17.80 -12.26 23.44
C ASP A 446 17.57 -11.66 24.83
N GLY A 447 18.11 -12.30 25.87
CA GLY A 447 18.00 -11.86 27.26
C GLY A 447 16.88 -12.54 28.07
N PRO A 448 16.92 -12.39 29.41
CA PRO A 448 15.94 -12.98 30.32
C PRO A 448 14.76 -12.03 30.51
N TRP A 449 13.60 -12.38 29.96
CA TRP A 449 12.40 -11.56 29.97
C TRP A 449 11.25 -12.25 30.71
N ALA A 450 10.44 -11.46 31.41
CA ALA A 450 9.15 -11.86 31.96
C ALA A 450 8.05 -10.96 31.39
N ILE A 451 6.84 -11.50 31.22
CA ILE A 451 5.67 -10.69 30.85
C ILE A 451 5.30 -9.83 32.04
N ALA A 452 5.46 -8.51 31.91
CA ALA A 452 5.05 -7.54 32.91
C ALA A 452 3.59 -7.12 32.70
N ARG A 453 3.15 -7.02 31.43
CA ARG A 453 1.78 -6.66 31.07
C ARG A 453 1.42 -7.23 29.70
N ALA A 454 0.17 -7.66 29.55
CA ALA A 454 -0.45 -7.93 28.26
C ALA A 454 -1.54 -6.89 27.98
N GLU A 455 -1.73 -6.51 26.71
CA GLU A 455 -2.90 -5.70 26.36
C GLU A 455 -4.20 -6.48 26.59
N PRO A 456 -5.34 -5.82 26.86
CA PRO A 456 -6.59 -6.48 27.23
C PRO A 456 -7.08 -7.52 26.22
N ASP A 457 -6.61 -7.39 24.99
CA ASP A 457 -7.05 -8.15 23.85
C ASP A 457 -6.05 -9.28 23.51
N ALA A 458 -4.87 -9.33 24.15
CA ALA A 458 -3.94 -10.44 24.04
C ALA A 458 -4.57 -11.76 24.52
N PRO A 459 -4.32 -12.90 23.83
CA PRO A 459 -4.91 -14.17 24.22
C PRO A 459 -4.34 -14.66 25.56
N PRO A 460 -5.15 -15.32 26.41
CA PRO A 460 -4.65 -15.96 27.61
C PRO A 460 -3.65 -17.07 27.23
N GLY A 461 -2.65 -17.32 28.07
CA GLY A 461 -1.69 -18.39 27.85
C GLY A 461 -0.43 -17.99 27.07
N CYS A 462 -0.10 -16.70 27.01
CA CYS A 462 1.25 -16.27 26.62
C CYS A 462 2.26 -16.72 27.68
N ILE A 463 3.31 -17.46 27.30
CA ILE A 463 4.29 -18.05 28.24
C ILE A 463 5.72 -17.65 27.87
N PRO A 464 6.45 -16.95 28.76
CA PRO A 464 7.88 -16.72 28.63
C PRO A 464 8.69 -17.82 29.35
N THR A 465 9.47 -18.59 28.60
CA THR A 465 10.31 -19.69 29.12
C THR A 465 11.80 -19.34 28.96
N PRO A 466 12.59 -19.24 30.05
CA PRO A 466 14.03 -19.05 29.94
C PRO A 466 14.71 -20.24 29.27
N LYS A 467 15.67 -19.98 28.36
CA LYS A 467 16.51 -20.99 27.73
C LYS A 467 17.82 -20.37 27.26
N ASP A 468 18.97 -20.89 27.72
CA ASP A 468 20.31 -20.55 27.21
C ASP A 468 20.60 -19.04 27.09
N GLY A 469 20.26 -18.26 28.12
CA GLY A 469 20.42 -16.80 28.14
C GLY A 469 19.43 -16.02 27.26
N ALA A 470 18.44 -16.71 26.70
CA ALA A 470 17.32 -16.18 25.93
C ALA A 470 15.98 -16.48 26.62
N THR A 471 14.92 -15.91 26.05
CA THR A 471 13.53 -16.20 26.42
C THR A 471 12.79 -16.73 25.20
N ILE A 472 12.24 -17.94 25.30
CA ILE A 472 11.28 -18.48 24.35
C ILE A 472 9.89 -17.98 24.76
N LEU A 473 9.33 -17.08 23.96
CA LEU A 473 8.00 -16.53 24.17
C LEU A 473 6.99 -17.24 23.27
N ARG A 474 6.13 -18.05 23.88
CA ARG A 474 5.02 -18.74 23.20
C ARG A 474 3.76 -17.88 23.29
N ILE A 475 3.15 -17.61 22.14
CA ILE A 475 2.00 -16.72 21.99
C ILE A 475 0.90 -17.49 21.24
N PRO A 476 -0.24 -17.76 21.88
CA PRO A 476 -1.37 -18.39 21.20
C PRO A 476 -1.83 -17.59 19.99
N TYR A 477 -2.24 -18.29 18.93
CA TYR A 477 -2.78 -17.63 17.75
C TYR A 477 -4.07 -16.87 18.08
N ARG A 478 -4.27 -15.73 17.41
CA ARG A 478 -5.41 -14.85 17.65
C ARG A 478 -5.91 -14.22 16.35
N ASP A 479 -6.53 -15.00 15.48
CA ASP A 479 -7.34 -14.53 14.34
C ASP A 479 -6.71 -13.38 13.53
N PHE A 480 -5.42 -13.52 13.20
CA PHE A 480 -4.57 -12.51 12.55
C PHE A 480 -4.36 -11.21 13.32
N MET A 481 -4.97 -11.02 14.48
CA MET A 481 -4.88 -9.79 15.24
C MET A 481 -3.50 -9.64 15.89
N PRO A 482 -2.94 -8.42 15.89
CA PRO A 482 -1.77 -8.10 16.69
C PRO A 482 -1.95 -8.52 18.16
N VAL A 483 -0.92 -9.15 18.71
CA VAL A 483 -0.78 -9.40 20.15
C VAL A 483 0.32 -8.49 20.68
N ARG A 484 0.00 -7.71 21.71
CA ARG A 484 0.92 -6.73 22.30
C ARG A 484 1.23 -7.05 23.74
N LEU A 485 2.53 -7.09 24.06
CA LEU A 485 3.04 -7.42 25.38
C LEU A 485 4.10 -6.40 25.78
N ALA A 486 4.16 -6.10 27.08
CA ALA A 486 5.29 -5.42 27.70
C ALA A 486 6.04 -6.44 28.57
N LEU A 487 7.34 -6.55 28.33
CA LEU A 487 8.25 -7.42 29.04
C LEU A 487 9.19 -6.59 29.92
N ALA A 488 9.56 -7.15 31.07
CA ALA A 488 10.59 -6.62 31.94
C ALA A 488 11.73 -7.63 32.04
N GLN A 489 12.96 -7.12 32.18
CA GLN A 489 14.12 -7.97 32.43
C GLN A 489 13.95 -8.68 33.80
N ARG A 490 14.29 -9.98 33.83
CA ARG A 490 14.29 -10.75 35.08
C ARG A 490 15.54 -10.50 35.91
#